data_AF-A0A955DIC5-F1
#
_entry.id   AF-A0A955DIC5-F1
#
_cell.length_a   1.000
_cell.length_b   1.000
_cell.length_c   1.000
_cell.angle_alpha   90.00
_cell.angle_beta   90.00
_cell.angle_gamma   90.00
#
_symmetry.space_group_name_H-M   'P 1'
#
loop_
_entity.id
_entity.type
_entity.pdbx_description
1 polymer ?
#
loop_
_entity_poly.entity_id
_entity_poly.type
_entity_poly.pdbx_seq_one_letter_code
_entity_poly.pdbx_strand_id
1 'polypeptide(L)' 'MELLASEFGQFVTANAFWVIMGSVGVVAILSGTASSIINTRLRERSRREIAAYIAEGSMTPEQGERLMIAANPDKD' A
#
# COMPACT_ATOMS: atom_id res chain seq x y z
N MET A 1 -18.73 30.75 15.12
CA MET A 1 -18.49 29.36 14.67
C MET A 1 -19.64 28.83 13.84
N GLU A 2 -20.90 29.03 14.23
CA GLU A 2 -22.06 28.57 13.45
C GLU A 2 -22.15 29.16 12.03
N LEU A 3 -21.81 30.44 11.86
CA LEU A 3 -21.88 31.13 10.57
C LEU A 3 -20.86 30.58 9.54
N LEU A 4 -19.68 30.15 10.01
CA LEU A 4 -18.67 29.51 9.17
C LEU A 4 -19.11 28.10 8.75
N ALA A 5 -19.73 27.34 9.65
CA ALA A 5 -20.24 26.01 9.37
C ALA A 5 -21.37 26.05 8.31
N SER A 6 -22.25 27.05 8.37
CA SER A 6 -23.32 27.22 7.37
C SER A 6 -22.79 27.62 5.98
N GLU A 7 -21.79 28.50 5.91
CA GLU A 7 -21.17 28.89 4.63
C GLU A 7 -20.41 27.73 4.00
N PHE A 8 -19.70 26.93 4.81
CA PHE A 8 -19.05 25.71 4.35
C PHE A 8 -20.08 24.67 3.85
N GLY A 9 -21.18 24.49 4.57
CA GLY A 9 -22.27 23.59 4.18
C GLY A 9 -22.91 23.95 2.84
N GLN A 10 -23.13 25.24 2.59
CA GLN A 10 -23.61 25.72 1.29
C GLN A 10 -22.58 25.48 0.17
N PHE A 11 -21.29 25.74 0.42
CA PHE A 11 -20.23 25.46 -0.55
C PHE A 11 -20.14 23.98 -0.93
N VAL A 12 -20.18 23.08 0.07
CA VAL A 12 -20.15 21.63 -0.15
C VAL A 12 -21.38 21.16 -0.90
N THR A 13 -22.56 21.69 -0.56
CA THR A 13 -23.81 21.30 -1.22
C THR A 13 -23.87 21.82 -2.66
N ALA A 14 -23.44 23.06 -2.90
CA ALA A 14 -23.37 23.66 -4.23
C ALA A 14 -22.37 22.94 -5.16
N ASN A 15 -21.31 22.36 -4.60
CA ASN A 15 -20.24 21.69 -5.36
C ASN A 15 -20.14 20.19 -5.06
N ALA A 16 -21.23 19.57 -4.58
CA ALA A 16 -21.22 18.21 -4.02
C ALA A 16 -20.59 17.19 -4.96
N PHE A 17 -20.90 17.27 -6.26
CA PHE A 17 -20.34 16.38 -7.28
C PHE A 17 -18.81 16.44 -7.34
N TRP A 18 -18.23 17.65 -7.40
CA TRP A 18 -16.78 17.85 -7.46
C TRP A 18 -16.08 17.46 -6.17
N VAL A 19 -16.71 17.74 -5.02
CA VAL A 19 -16.17 17.36 -3.70
C VAL A 19 -16.13 15.85 -3.54
N ILE A 20 -17.19 15.14 -3.95
CA ILE A 20 -17.24 13.67 -3.90
C ILE A 20 -16.19 13.08 -4.83
N MET A 21 -16.13 13.50 -6.09
CA MET A 21 -15.12 13.01 -7.05
C MET A 21 -13.68 13.29 -6.58
N GLY A 22 -13.42 14.50 -6.08
CA GLY A 22 -12.12 14.87 -5.54
C GLY A 22 -11.73 14.05 -4.32
N SER A 23 -12.65 13.84 -3.38
CA SER A 23 -12.38 13.05 -2.17
C SER A 23 -12.07 11.59 -2.48
N VAL A 24 -12.79 10.97 -3.43
CA VAL A 24 -12.50 9.60 -3.89
C VAL A 24 -11.10 9.53 -4.50
N GLY A 25 -10.72 10.51 -5.33
CA GLY A 25 -9.39 10.60 -5.92
C GLY A 25 -8.29 10.70 -4.86
N VAL A 26 -8.48 11.55 -3.85
CA VAL A 26 -7.53 11.70 -2.73
C VAL A 26 -7.37 10.38 -1.97
N VAL A 27 -8.48 9.71 -1.62
CA VAL A 27 -8.44 8.43 -0.91
C VAL A 27 -7.74 7.35 -1.74
N ALA A 28 -8.00 7.29 -3.04
CA ALA A 28 -7.37 6.32 -3.94
C ALA A 28 -5.85 6.53 -4.03
N ILE A 29 -5.39 7.78 -4.16
CA ILE A 29 -3.96 8.11 -4.21
C ILE A 29 -3.28 7.70 -2.91
N LEU A 30 -3.84 8.11 -1.77
CA LEU A 30 -3.28 7.78 -0.46
C LEU A 30 -3.21 6.27 -0.23
N SER A 31 -4.27 5.54 -0.61
CA SER A 31 -4.33 4.09 -0.50
C SER A 31 -3.30 3.41 -1.40
N GLY A 32 -3.11 3.91 -2.63
CA GLY A 32 -2.10 3.40 -3.56
C GLY A 32 -0.68 3.62 -3.07
N THR A 33 -0.36 4.83 -2.56
CA THR A 33 0.96 5.15 -2.00
C THR A 33 1.26 4.29 -0.78
N ALA A 34 0.33 4.17 0.17
CA ALA A 34 0.50 3.36 1.36
C ALA A 34 0.74 1.87 1.01
N SER A 35 -0.05 1.32 0.09
CA SER A 35 0.08 -0.06 -0.37
C SER A 35 1.45 -0.32 -1.02
N SER A 36 1.94 0.62 -1.85
CA SER A 36 3.24 0.52 -2.50
C SER A 36 4.40 0.48 -1.48
N ILE A 37 4.35 1.34 -0.46
CA ILE A 37 5.35 1.38 0.61
C ILE A 37 5.34 0.06 1.38
N ILE A 38 4.16 -0.42 1.78
CA ILE A 38 4.01 -1.67 2.55
C ILE A 38 4.57 -2.84 1.74
N ASN A 39 4.19 -2.99 0.47
CA ASN A 39 4.66 -4.07 -0.38
C ASN A 39 6.18 -4.07 -0.55
N THR A 40 6.80 -2.89 -0.68
CA THR A 40 8.25 -2.76 -0.77
C THR A 40 8.93 -3.24 0.52
N ARG A 41 8.41 -2.81 1.68
CA ARG A 41 8.95 -3.21 2.99
C ARG A 41 8.78 -4.71 3.25
N LEU A 42 7.62 -5.27 2.90
CA LEU A 42 7.36 -6.71 3.06
C LEU A 42 8.33 -7.53 2.22
N ARG A 43 8.57 -7.14 0.96
CA ARG A 43 9.55 -7.82 0.09
C ARG A 43 10.97 -7.79 0.66
N GLU A 44 11.41 -6.64 1.16
CA GLU A 44 12.73 -6.52 1.80
C GLU A 44 12.82 -7.40 3.06
N ARG A 45 11.77 -7.36 3.89
CA ARG A 45 11.70 -8.16 5.12
C ARG A 45 11.72 -9.66 4.82
N SER A 46 10.90 -10.15 3.89
CA SER A 46 10.88 -11.56 3.51
C SER A 46 12.23 -12.03 2.97
N ARG A 47 12.95 -11.21 2.19
CA ARG A 47 14.31 -11.56 1.73
C ARG A 47 15.31 -11.69 2.88
N ARG A 48 15.22 -10.82 3.89
CA ARG A 48 16.06 -10.91 5.10
C ARG A 48 15.72 -12.14 5.93
N GLU A 49 14.43 -12.45 6.06
CA GLU A 49 13.96 -13.64 6.78
C GLU A 49 14.42 -14.93 6.09
N ILE A 50 14.31 -15.01 4.76
CA ILE A 50 14.84 -16.15 3.99
C ILE A 50 16.35 -16.33 4.23
N ALA A 51 17.12 -15.23 4.20
CA ALA A 51 18.56 -15.30 4.49
C ALA A 51 18.87 -15.77 5.92
N ALA A 52 18.07 -15.32 6.90
CA ALA A 52 18.20 -15.77 8.29
C ALA A 52 17.87 -17.26 8.44
N TYR A 53 16.78 -17.74 7.84
CA TYR A 53 16.41 -19.16 7.89
C TYR A 53 17.44 -20.07 7.20
N ILE A 54 18.08 -19.60 6.13
CA ILE A 54 19.20 -20.31 5.51
C ILE A 54 20.41 -20.34 6.45
N ALA A 55 20.75 -19.21 7.09
CA ALA A 55 21.87 -19.12 8.03
C ALA A 55 21.66 -19.96 9.30
N GLU A 56 20.42 -20.05 9.77
CA GLU A 56 19.99 -20.91 10.89
C GLU A 56 19.90 -22.39 10.49
N GLY A 57 19.93 -22.70 9.18
CA GLY A 57 19.79 -24.06 8.65
C GLY A 57 18.37 -24.62 8.69
N SER A 58 17.36 -23.80 9.00
CA SER A 58 15.94 -24.19 9.00
C SER A 58 15.31 -24.20 7.60
N MET A 59 16.03 -23.69 6.60
CA MET A 59 15.65 -23.69 5.19
C MET A 59 16.89 -23.94 4.31
N THR A 60 16.77 -24.75 3.25
CA THR A 60 17.89 -24.93 2.31
C THR A 60 17.96 -23.75 1.32
N PRO A 61 19.15 -23.43 0.78
CA PRO A 61 19.30 -22.39 -0.23
C PRO A 61 18.38 -22.57 -1.45
N GLU A 62 18.17 -23.81 -1.91
CA GLU A 62 17.30 -24.13 -3.05
C GLU A 62 15.82 -23.91 -2.73
N GLN A 63 15.42 -24.13 -1.47
CA GLN A 63 14.08 -23.77 -1.02
C GLN A 63 13.90 -22.24 -0.98
N GLY A 64 14.90 -21.50 -0.51
CA GLY A 64 14.90 -20.04 -0.52
C GLY A 64 14.82 -19.45 -1.93
N GLU A 65 15.57 -20.00 -2.87
CA GLU A 65 15.52 -19.61 -4.29
C GLU A 65 14.10 -19.77 -4.86
N ARG A 66 13.46 -20.93 -4.64
CA ARG A 66 12.09 -21.19 -5.08
C ARG A 66 11.08 -20.21 -4.48
N LEU A 67 11.21 -19.87 -3.20
CA LEU A 67 10.36 -18.88 -2.55
C LEU A 67 10.55 -17.47 -3.12
N MET A 68 11.79 -17.09 -3.45
CA MET A 68 12.07 -15.80 -4.07
C MET A 68 11.51 -15.69 -5.49
N ILE A 69 11.53 -16.78 -6.26
CA ILE A 69 10.91 -16.86 -7.60
C ILE A 69 9.38 -16.77 -7.47
N ALA A 70 8.77 -17.59 -6.59
CA ALA A 70 7.33 -17.59 -6.37
C ALA A 70 6.78 -16.24 -5.87
N ALA A 71 7.59 -15.46 -5.14
CA ALA A 71 7.24 -14.11 -4.68
C ALA A 71 7.20 -13.06 -5.83
N ASN A 72 7.64 -13.41 -7.03
CA ASN A 72 7.59 -12.54 -8.20
C ASN A 72 7.24 -13.33 -9.48
N PRO A 73 5.98 -13.78 -9.61
CA PRO A 73 5.52 -14.69 -10.68
C PRO A 73 5.45 -14.06 -12.08
N ASP A 74 5.79 -12.77 -12.21
CA ASP A 74 5.66 -11.98 -13.44
C ASP A 74 7.00 -11.85 -14.20
N LYS A 75 7.93 -12.79 -14.01
CA LYS A 75 9.30 -12.75 -14.57
C LYS A 75 9.63 -13.93 -15.49
N ASP A 76 8.61 -14.58 -16.02
CA ASP A 76 8.73 -15.77 -16.86
C ASP A 76 8.35 -15.43 -18.32
#